data_AF-A0A1X0NM39-F1
#
_entry.id   AF-A0A1X0NM39-F1
#
_cell.length_a   1.000
_cell.length_b   1.000
_cell.length_c   1.000
_cell.angle_alpha   90.00
_cell.angle_beta   90.00
_cell.angle_gamma   90.00
#
_symmetry.space_group_name_H-M   'P 1'
#
loop_
_entity.id
_entity.type
_entity.pdbx_description
1 polymer ?
#
loop_
_entity_poly.entity_id
_entity_poly.type
_entity_poly.pdbx_seq_one_letter_code
_entity_poly.pdbx_strand_id
1 'polypeptide(L)'
;MEDWLKEVDVQYPGAKTCQRVGDDNNKKYAEIATKVRKVADGLKQGADTTMDLVKKLNKSVESVSREKIERELRKHVDVMTTEVQKSKEAIDKAREARDEARVLVGCTVFLGNLEELRSEKKKEALKFYTDDLEEKNSVFKLLEWRDLINRTRAKEAEVDMLVQNLTFALKRSRGISNEVAQSLVTAVTAAEAAVERFEKAKGKVKVPDAGGEYDVKVESLRGEKDTAMQVKKEGQIPNKNPSLIPDENKKNETKEPRWGETVGSNVGASPVTGARIREHPEKEKISEIAKELNRVLEEEKQNLKQKKIEEKKAFEEMKQAEIRRKEEERLAEEEKARLEREALGKKAREERARQERATAEKLAEEERKKQEKLAEEEKARKAREAELAKNAKKKKDGSSSPALVHSPLLLLVLLCVLGCTLVC
;
A
#
# COMPACT_ATOMS: atom_id res chain seq x y z
N MET A 1 6.97 14.80 -8.53
CA MET A 1 5.92 13.91 -7.97
C MET A 1 5.25 13.08 -9.05
N GLU A 2 4.67 13.68 -10.10
CA GLU A 2 4.01 12.92 -11.19
C GLU A 2 4.94 11.90 -11.88
N ASP A 3 6.19 12.27 -12.15
CA ASP A 3 7.13 11.33 -12.77
C ASP A 3 7.48 10.15 -11.85
N TRP A 4 7.58 10.40 -10.53
CA TRP A 4 7.75 9.33 -9.54
C TRP A 4 6.53 8.40 -9.52
N LEU A 5 5.30 8.95 -9.58
CA LEU A 5 4.07 8.15 -9.71
C LEU A 5 4.05 7.30 -10.99
N LYS A 6 4.51 7.85 -12.12
CA LYS A 6 4.63 7.09 -13.37
C LYS A 6 5.65 5.96 -13.25
N GLU A 7 6.82 6.22 -12.66
CA GLU A 7 7.85 5.19 -12.40
C GLU A 7 7.27 4.07 -11.52
N VAL A 8 6.54 4.42 -10.45
CA VAL A 8 5.84 3.46 -9.58
C VAL A 8 4.82 2.63 -10.36
N ASP A 9 3.97 3.27 -11.15
CA ASP A 9 2.90 2.59 -11.91
C ASP A 9 3.42 1.55 -12.92
N VAL A 10 4.65 1.74 -13.42
CA VAL A 10 5.31 0.76 -14.31
C VAL A 10 5.77 -0.47 -13.52
N GLN A 11 6.35 -0.28 -12.34
CA GLN A 11 6.94 -1.36 -11.54
C GLN A 11 5.92 -2.12 -10.68
N TYR A 12 4.90 -1.40 -10.20
CA TYR A 12 3.97 -1.86 -9.18
C TYR A 12 3.20 -3.14 -9.55
N PRO A 13 2.61 -3.29 -10.76
CA PRO A 13 1.90 -4.52 -11.14
C PRO A 13 2.81 -5.75 -11.13
N GLY A 14 4.04 -5.61 -11.62
CA GLY A 14 5.02 -6.69 -11.66
C GLY A 14 5.45 -7.13 -10.26
N ALA A 15 5.76 -6.17 -9.39
CA ALA A 15 6.13 -6.44 -8.01
C ALA A 15 5.00 -7.12 -7.22
N LYS A 16 3.75 -6.64 -7.37
CA LYS A 16 2.58 -7.23 -6.69
C LYS A 16 2.27 -8.64 -7.18
N THR A 17 2.42 -8.87 -8.49
CA THR A 17 2.32 -10.20 -9.09
C THR A 17 3.37 -11.15 -8.53
N CYS A 18 4.62 -10.70 -8.47
CA CYS A 18 5.72 -11.43 -7.88
C CYS A 18 5.49 -11.77 -6.41
N GLN A 19 4.94 -10.84 -5.62
CA GLN A 19 4.57 -11.09 -4.24
C GLN A 19 3.53 -12.21 -4.14
N ARG A 20 2.39 -12.08 -4.85
CA ARG A 20 1.29 -13.06 -4.81
C ARG A 20 1.76 -14.46 -5.21
N VAL A 21 2.38 -14.56 -6.38
CA VAL A 21 2.86 -15.86 -6.89
C VAL A 21 3.96 -16.42 -5.98
N GLY A 22 4.81 -15.57 -5.40
CA GLY A 22 5.80 -15.98 -4.41
C GLY A 22 5.17 -16.57 -3.14
N ASP A 23 4.15 -15.92 -2.59
CA ASP A 23 3.47 -16.36 -1.38
C ASP A 23 2.74 -17.70 -1.57
N ASP A 24 2.04 -17.87 -2.69
CA ASP A 24 1.32 -19.11 -3.03
C ASP A 24 2.29 -20.29 -3.21
N ASN A 25 3.37 -20.07 -3.95
CA ASN A 25 4.36 -21.11 -4.20
C ASN A 25 5.18 -21.44 -2.96
N ASN A 26 5.48 -20.47 -2.10
CA ASN A 26 6.15 -20.71 -0.82
C ASN A 26 5.41 -21.74 0.03
N LYS A 27 4.06 -21.71 0.04
CA LYS A 27 3.27 -22.71 0.75
C LYS A 27 3.43 -24.11 0.13
N LYS A 28 3.29 -24.21 -1.20
CA LYS A 28 3.49 -25.45 -1.97
C LYS A 28 4.88 -26.05 -1.70
N TYR A 29 5.92 -25.23 -1.75
CA TYR A 29 7.30 -25.68 -1.54
C TYR A 29 7.56 -26.16 -0.11
N ALA A 30 6.98 -25.52 0.91
CA ALA A 30 7.13 -25.96 2.30
C ALA A 30 6.53 -27.36 2.53
N GLU A 31 5.39 -27.66 1.89
CA GLU A 31 4.80 -29.00 1.93
C GLU A 31 5.69 -30.03 1.23
N ILE A 32 6.28 -29.67 0.08
CA ILE A 32 7.21 -30.52 -0.66
C ILE A 32 8.48 -30.77 0.17
N ALA A 33 9.06 -29.73 0.78
CA ALA A 33 10.22 -29.84 1.68
C ALA A 33 9.94 -30.82 2.82
N THR A 34 8.76 -30.73 3.44
CA THR A 34 8.34 -31.64 4.52
C THR A 34 8.23 -33.08 4.03
N LYS A 35 7.67 -33.31 2.84
CA LYS A 35 7.58 -34.65 2.23
C LYS A 35 8.96 -35.24 1.95
N VAL A 36 9.87 -34.46 1.36
CA VAL A 36 11.24 -34.90 1.09
C VAL A 36 11.98 -35.20 2.40
N ARG A 37 11.82 -34.37 3.43
CA ARG A 37 12.41 -34.64 4.75
C ARG A 37 11.95 -35.98 5.33
N LYS A 38 10.63 -36.23 5.33
CA LYS A 38 10.07 -37.50 5.82
C LYS A 38 10.62 -38.71 5.07
N VAL A 39 10.75 -38.58 3.74
CA VAL A 39 11.37 -39.59 2.88
C VAL A 39 12.85 -39.79 3.26
N ALA A 40 13.61 -38.71 3.45
CA ALA A 40 15.01 -38.77 3.85
C ALA A 40 15.19 -39.49 5.19
N ASP A 41 14.36 -39.17 6.18
CA ASP A 41 14.37 -39.78 7.50
C ASP A 41 14.01 -41.28 7.44
N GLY A 42 12.99 -41.64 6.65
CA GLY A 42 12.60 -43.03 6.42
C GLY A 42 13.71 -43.85 5.76
N LEU A 43 14.35 -43.31 4.72
CA LEU A 43 15.48 -43.96 4.05
C LEU A 43 16.67 -44.13 5.00
N LYS A 44 16.95 -43.12 5.84
CA LYS A 44 18.01 -43.19 6.84
C LYS A 44 17.75 -44.26 7.89
N GLN A 45 16.55 -44.28 8.47
CA GLN A 45 16.15 -45.31 9.44
C GLN A 45 16.21 -46.71 8.82
N GLY A 46 15.79 -46.83 7.57
CA GLY A 46 15.88 -48.07 6.81
C GLY A 46 17.32 -48.52 6.56
N ALA A 47 18.23 -47.59 6.23
CA ALA A 47 19.65 -47.87 6.12
C ALA A 47 20.23 -48.38 7.45
N ASP A 48 19.88 -47.75 8.57
CA ASP A 48 20.39 -48.11 9.90
C ASP A 48 19.86 -49.47 10.36
N THR A 49 18.59 -49.75 10.11
CA THR A 49 17.98 -51.08 10.34
C THR A 49 18.71 -52.15 9.53
N THR A 50 19.04 -51.87 8.27
CA THR A 50 19.82 -52.78 7.41
C THR A 50 21.19 -53.06 8.01
N MET A 51 21.88 -52.02 8.47
CA MET A 51 23.20 -52.16 9.11
C MET A 51 23.12 -53.07 10.34
N ASP A 52 22.09 -52.90 11.17
CA ASP A 52 21.92 -53.69 12.38
C ASP A 52 21.58 -55.15 12.09
N LEU A 53 20.74 -55.42 11.08
CA LEU A 53 20.46 -56.78 10.61
C LEU A 53 21.73 -57.45 10.06
N VAL A 54 22.52 -56.74 9.24
CA VAL A 54 23.80 -57.25 8.72
C VAL A 54 24.79 -57.54 9.85
N LYS A 55 24.87 -56.68 10.87
CA LYS A 55 25.71 -56.92 12.06
C LYS A 55 25.25 -58.17 12.83
N LYS A 56 23.94 -58.35 13.04
CA LYS A 56 23.37 -59.54 13.69
C LYS A 56 23.67 -60.80 12.88
N LEU A 57 23.51 -60.73 11.55
CA LEU A 57 23.80 -61.85 10.64
C LEU A 57 25.27 -62.30 10.75
N ASN A 58 26.21 -61.35 10.85
CA ASN A 58 27.63 -61.67 10.99
C ASN A 58 28.00 -62.33 12.33
N LYS A 59 27.20 -62.07 13.38
CA LYS A 59 27.44 -62.60 14.74
C LYS A 59 26.71 -63.92 15.01
N SER A 60 25.70 -64.25 14.21
CA SER A 60 24.91 -65.46 14.36
C SER A 60 25.70 -66.69 13.92
N VAL A 61 25.95 -67.59 14.86
CA VAL A 61 26.63 -68.89 14.63
C VAL A 61 25.61 -70.02 14.41
N GLU A 62 24.42 -69.89 15.01
CA GLU A 62 23.35 -70.88 14.91
C GLU A 62 22.53 -70.73 13.63
N SER A 63 22.30 -71.84 12.92
CA SER A 63 21.56 -71.86 11.65
C SER A 63 20.15 -71.28 11.76
N VAL A 64 19.40 -71.61 12.82
CA VAL A 64 18.01 -71.17 13.01
C VAL A 64 17.92 -69.64 13.20
N SER A 65 18.82 -69.05 13.99
CA SER A 65 18.83 -67.60 14.19
C SER A 65 19.27 -66.87 12.92
N ARG A 66 20.19 -67.46 12.15
CA ARG A 66 20.65 -66.94 10.87
C ARG A 66 19.52 -66.85 9.84
N GLU A 67 18.79 -67.94 9.63
CA GLU A 67 17.65 -68.00 8.69
C GLU A 67 16.55 -66.98 9.03
N LYS A 68 16.31 -66.74 10.32
CA LYS A 68 15.37 -65.71 10.76
C LYS A 68 15.84 -64.30 10.34
N ILE A 69 17.12 -63.98 10.57
CA ILE A 69 17.71 -62.68 10.20
C ILE A 69 17.71 -62.50 8.67
N GLU A 70 18.01 -63.55 7.92
CA GLU A 70 17.97 -63.50 6.44
C GLU A 70 16.55 -63.24 5.91
N ARG A 71 15.52 -63.84 6.52
CA ARG A 71 14.11 -63.54 6.20
C ARG A 71 13.73 -62.10 6.55
N GLU A 72 14.20 -61.58 7.68
CA GLU A 72 13.99 -60.17 8.06
C GLU A 72 14.68 -59.22 7.07
N LEU A 73 15.92 -59.51 6.64
CA LEU A 73 16.62 -58.76 5.60
C LEU A 73 15.85 -58.71 4.29
N ARG A 74 15.32 -59.85 3.81
CA ARG A 74 14.51 -59.91 2.58
C ARG A 74 13.28 -59.02 2.66
N LYS A 75 12.50 -59.13 3.75
CA LYS A 75 11.33 -58.27 3.99
C LYS A 75 11.73 -56.80 4.04
N HIS A 76 12.86 -56.49 4.65
CA HIS A 76 13.35 -55.13 4.76
C HIS A 76 13.80 -54.55 3.40
N VAL A 77 14.40 -55.35 2.51
CA VAL A 77 14.69 -54.92 1.13
C VAL A 77 13.40 -54.54 0.38
N ASP A 78 12.32 -55.32 0.54
CA ASP A 78 11.03 -55.01 -0.11
C ASP A 78 10.44 -53.68 0.39
N VAL A 79 10.50 -53.46 1.71
CA VAL A 79 10.10 -52.18 2.34
C VAL A 79 10.94 -51.04 1.79
N MET A 80 12.27 -51.21 1.72
CA MET A 80 13.18 -50.19 1.22
C MET A 80 12.99 -49.89 -0.26
N THR A 81 12.69 -50.90 -1.08
CA THR A 81 12.38 -50.73 -2.50
C THR A 81 11.12 -49.87 -2.67
N THR A 82 10.09 -50.14 -1.87
CA THR A 82 8.87 -49.34 -1.87
C THR A 82 9.12 -47.89 -1.42
N GLU A 83 9.93 -47.69 -0.38
CA GLU A 83 10.28 -46.34 0.10
C GLU A 83 11.16 -45.57 -0.89
N VAL A 84 12.11 -46.22 -1.57
CA VAL A 84 12.87 -45.60 -2.67
C VAL A 84 11.94 -45.23 -3.82
N GLN A 85 10.94 -46.05 -4.15
CA GLN A 85 9.98 -45.70 -5.20
C GLN A 85 9.13 -44.49 -4.83
N LYS A 86 8.61 -44.41 -3.60
CA LYS A 86 7.91 -43.21 -3.11
C LYS A 86 8.85 -41.99 -3.08
N SER A 87 10.13 -42.21 -2.79
CA SER A 87 11.13 -41.14 -2.77
C SER A 87 11.29 -40.49 -4.14
N LYS A 88 11.20 -41.27 -5.22
CA LYS A 88 11.32 -40.80 -6.60
C LYS A 88 10.33 -39.68 -6.91
N GLU A 89 9.04 -39.90 -6.67
CA GLU A 89 8.01 -38.90 -6.91
C GLU A 89 8.20 -37.65 -6.03
N ALA A 90 8.61 -37.83 -4.78
CA ALA A 90 8.87 -36.71 -3.87
C ALA A 90 10.10 -35.90 -4.33
N ILE A 91 11.15 -36.58 -4.79
CA ILE A 91 12.39 -35.98 -5.30
C ILE A 91 12.12 -35.22 -6.60
N ASP A 92 11.35 -35.79 -7.53
CA ASP A 92 11.02 -35.15 -8.80
C ASP A 92 10.18 -33.88 -8.58
N LYS A 93 9.14 -33.96 -7.74
CA LYS A 93 8.35 -32.78 -7.33
C LYS A 93 9.22 -31.72 -6.64
N ALA A 94 10.23 -32.14 -5.88
CA ALA A 94 11.15 -31.23 -5.22
C ALA A 94 12.15 -30.57 -6.17
N ARG A 95 12.59 -31.28 -7.21
CA ARG A 95 13.39 -30.69 -8.31
C ARG A 95 12.56 -29.66 -9.07
N GLU A 96 11.35 -30.02 -9.45
CA GLU A 96 10.40 -29.11 -10.10
C GLU A 96 10.17 -27.86 -9.24
N ALA A 97 9.84 -28.03 -7.96
CA ALA A 97 9.66 -26.93 -7.00
C ALA A 97 10.90 -26.03 -6.88
N ARG A 98 12.10 -26.61 -6.92
CA ARG A 98 13.36 -25.85 -6.86
C ARG A 98 13.55 -25.01 -8.12
N ASP A 99 13.29 -25.56 -9.31
CA ASP A 99 13.42 -24.84 -10.57
C ASP A 99 12.33 -23.77 -10.72
N GLU A 100 11.11 -24.09 -10.28
CA GLU A 100 10.02 -23.14 -10.09
C GLU A 100 10.40 -21.99 -9.15
N ALA A 101 11.02 -22.26 -8.00
CA ALA A 101 11.52 -21.24 -7.07
C ALA A 101 12.62 -20.37 -7.67
N ARG A 102 13.41 -20.89 -8.63
CA ARG A 102 14.41 -20.11 -9.37
C ARG A 102 13.76 -19.11 -10.32
N VAL A 103 12.59 -19.39 -10.88
CA VAL A 103 11.86 -18.41 -11.71
C VAL A 103 11.50 -17.17 -10.88
N LEU A 104 11.16 -17.35 -9.60
CA LEU A 104 10.93 -16.24 -8.67
C LEU A 104 12.18 -15.38 -8.41
N VAL A 105 13.38 -15.85 -8.74
CA VAL A 105 14.58 -14.98 -8.71
C VAL A 105 14.45 -13.82 -9.69
N GLY A 106 13.70 -13.97 -10.79
CA GLY A 106 13.38 -12.85 -11.69
C GLY A 106 12.67 -11.69 -10.97
N CYS A 107 11.97 -11.97 -9.87
CA CYS A 107 11.31 -10.95 -9.07
C CYS A 107 12.26 -10.03 -8.31
N THR A 108 13.55 -10.37 -8.21
CA THR A 108 14.55 -9.46 -7.60
C THR A 108 14.73 -8.19 -8.42
N VAL A 109 14.42 -8.21 -9.72
CA VAL A 109 14.47 -7.00 -10.56
C VAL A 109 13.42 -5.98 -10.11
N PHE A 110 12.19 -6.42 -9.89
CA PHE A 110 11.13 -5.54 -9.38
C PHE A 110 11.45 -5.03 -7.98
N LEU A 111 12.00 -5.89 -7.12
CA LEU A 111 12.45 -5.47 -5.79
C LEU A 111 13.51 -4.37 -5.91
N GLY A 112 14.55 -4.57 -6.70
CA GLY A 112 15.63 -3.59 -6.88
C GLY A 112 15.13 -2.27 -7.46
N ASN A 113 14.23 -2.31 -8.45
CA ASN A 113 13.64 -1.10 -9.02
C ASN A 113 12.79 -0.34 -7.99
N LEU A 114 12.01 -1.04 -7.15
CA LEU A 114 11.25 -0.40 -6.09
C LEU A 114 12.15 0.13 -4.96
N GLU A 115 13.23 -0.58 -4.62
CA GLU A 115 14.24 -0.11 -3.66
C GLU A 115 14.95 1.16 -4.16
N GLU A 116 15.23 1.27 -5.46
CA GLU A 116 15.78 2.49 -6.07
C GLU A 116 14.80 3.66 -5.94
N LEU A 117 13.51 3.43 -6.18
CA LEU A 117 12.45 4.44 -5.97
C LEU A 117 12.32 4.86 -4.50
N ARG A 118 12.75 4.00 -3.57
CA ARG A 118 12.84 4.26 -2.13
C ARG A 118 14.23 4.71 -1.67
N SER A 119 15.17 4.92 -2.58
CA SER A 119 16.50 5.41 -2.20
C SER A 119 16.37 6.73 -1.45
N GLU A 120 17.26 6.98 -0.47
CA GLU A 120 17.23 8.21 0.32
C GLU A 120 17.19 9.45 -0.56
N LYS A 121 17.96 9.47 -1.65
CA LYS A 121 17.93 10.56 -2.65
C LYS A 121 16.54 10.77 -3.27
N LYS A 122 15.85 9.71 -3.70
CA LYS A 122 14.51 9.82 -4.30
C LYS A 122 13.47 10.19 -3.24
N LYS A 123 13.58 9.68 -2.01
CA LYS A 123 12.72 10.04 -0.87
C LYS A 123 12.88 11.50 -0.46
N GLU A 124 14.11 11.99 -0.32
CA GLU A 124 14.40 13.39 -0.01
C GLU A 124 13.84 14.33 -1.09
N ALA A 125 14.02 13.98 -2.37
CA ALA A 125 13.44 14.73 -3.47
C ALA A 125 11.91 14.71 -3.41
N LEU A 126 11.29 13.54 -3.19
CA LEU A 126 9.84 13.40 -3.08
C LEU A 126 9.28 14.22 -1.91
N LYS A 127 9.94 14.17 -0.76
CA LYS A 127 9.60 14.94 0.44
C LYS A 127 9.70 16.44 0.17
N PHE A 128 10.81 16.91 -0.40
CA PHE A 128 11.00 18.32 -0.76
C PHE A 128 9.85 18.85 -1.63
N TYR A 129 9.51 18.13 -2.71
CA TYR A 129 8.42 18.55 -3.59
C TYR A 129 7.03 18.45 -2.93
N THR A 130 6.84 17.48 -2.05
CA THR A 130 5.57 17.33 -1.31
C THR A 130 5.39 18.50 -0.34
N ASP A 131 6.43 18.84 0.43
CA ASP A 131 6.41 19.93 1.41
C ASP A 131 6.21 21.30 0.72
N ASP A 132 6.92 21.57 -0.38
CA ASP A 132 6.74 22.80 -1.18
C ASP A 132 5.33 22.91 -1.76
N LEU A 133 4.77 21.79 -2.25
CA LEU A 133 3.42 21.79 -2.80
C LEU A 133 2.37 21.95 -1.69
N GLU A 134 2.59 21.41 -0.50
CA GLU A 134 1.73 21.62 0.67
C GLU A 134 1.71 23.07 1.14
N GLU A 135 2.88 23.69 1.25
CA GLU A 135 3.01 25.10 1.61
C GLU A 135 2.20 25.97 0.65
N LYS A 136 2.40 25.79 -0.66
CA LYS A 136 1.66 26.55 -1.67
C LYS A 136 0.16 26.20 -1.65
N ASN A 137 -0.20 24.94 -1.44
CA ASN A 137 -1.60 24.53 -1.39
C ASN A 137 -2.34 25.06 -0.15
N SER A 138 -1.63 25.36 0.94
CA SER A 138 -2.23 26.02 2.10
C SER A 138 -2.76 27.42 1.77
N VAL A 139 -2.09 28.12 0.84
CA VAL A 139 -2.45 29.45 0.36
C VAL A 139 -3.51 29.37 -0.72
N PHE A 140 -3.26 28.60 -1.79
CA PHE A 140 -4.12 28.59 -2.98
C PHE A 140 -5.31 27.64 -2.89
N LYS A 141 -5.28 26.66 -1.96
CA LYS A 141 -6.35 25.67 -1.73
C LYS A 141 -6.83 24.98 -3.01
N LEU A 142 -5.90 24.59 -3.87
CA LEU A 142 -6.17 23.93 -5.14
C LEU A 142 -6.44 22.44 -4.90
N LEU A 143 -7.64 21.99 -5.31
CA LEU A 143 -8.06 20.59 -5.15
C LEU A 143 -7.10 19.61 -5.85
N GLU A 144 -6.61 19.98 -7.04
CA GLU A 144 -5.66 19.19 -7.85
C GLU A 144 -4.34 18.94 -7.12
N TRP A 145 -3.83 19.94 -6.40
CA TRP A 145 -2.60 19.80 -5.62
C TRP A 145 -2.81 18.92 -4.39
N ARG A 146 -3.93 19.11 -3.68
CA ARG A 146 -4.29 18.25 -2.53
C ARG A 146 -4.39 16.79 -2.95
N ASP A 147 -5.06 16.53 -4.06
CA ASP A 147 -5.21 15.19 -4.61
C ASP A 147 -3.87 14.57 -5.01
N LEU A 148 -2.99 15.32 -5.70
CA LEU A 148 -1.65 14.85 -6.05
C LEU A 148 -0.81 14.50 -4.81
N ILE A 149 -0.84 15.34 -3.77
CA ILE A 149 -0.15 15.08 -2.48
C ILE A 149 -0.68 13.79 -1.86
N ASN A 150 -2.00 13.65 -1.73
CA ASN A 150 -2.63 12.50 -1.12
C ASN A 150 -2.34 11.20 -1.88
N ARG A 151 -2.46 11.22 -3.22
CA ARG A 151 -2.14 10.07 -4.07
C ARG A 151 -0.67 9.67 -3.96
N THR A 152 0.23 10.65 -3.93
CA THR A 152 1.67 10.40 -3.78
C THR A 152 1.99 9.73 -2.46
N ARG A 153 1.49 10.24 -1.34
CA ARG A 153 1.69 9.63 -0.01
C ARG A 153 1.09 8.23 0.10
N ALA A 154 -0.12 8.04 -0.42
CA ALA A 154 -0.76 6.73 -0.44
C ALA A 154 0.09 5.73 -1.23
N LYS A 155 0.61 6.14 -2.40
CA LYS A 155 1.47 5.29 -3.22
C LYS A 155 2.83 5.02 -2.60
N GLU A 156 3.43 5.98 -1.90
CA GLU A 156 4.65 5.78 -1.12
C GLU A 156 4.45 4.70 -0.05
N ALA A 157 3.37 4.80 0.74
CA ALA A 157 3.04 3.77 1.74
C ALA A 157 2.79 2.39 1.11
N GLU A 158 2.08 2.32 -0.03
CA GLU A 158 1.87 1.08 -0.76
C GLU A 158 3.19 0.47 -1.25
N VAL A 159 4.10 1.27 -1.80
CA VAL A 159 5.43 0.83 -2.27
C VAL A 159 6.30 0.35 -1.11
N ASP A 160 6.30 1.06 0.02
CA ASP A 160 7.03 0.70 1.23
C ASP A 160 6.63 -0.69 1.74
N MET A 161 5.32 -0.92 1.86
CA MET A 161 4.78 -2.22 2.25
C MET A 161 5.10 -3.31 1.22
N LEU A 162 4.99 -3.00 -0.07
CA LEU A 162 5.27 -3.96 -1.14
C LEU A 162 6.74 -4.41 -1.17
N VAL A 163 7.69 -3.48 -0.95
CA VAL A 163 9.12 -3.80 -0.85
C VAL A 163 9.38 -4.74 0.33
N GLN A 164 8.79 -4.48 1.49
CA GLN A 164 8.93 -5.34 2.67
C GLN A 164 8.37 -6.74 2.41
N ASN A 165 7.14 -6.82 1.88
CA ASN A 165 6.48 -8.09 1.60
C ASN A 165 7.23 -8.90 0.54
N LEU A 166 7.67 -8.26 -0.55
CA LEU A 166 8.43 -8.92 -1.61
C LEU A 166 9.79 -9.41 -1.09
N THR A 167 10.47 -8.61 -0.26
CA THR A 167 11.71 -9.03 0.41
C THR A 167 11.48 -10.27 1.26
N PHE A 168 10.39 -10.30 2.03
CA PHE A 168 10.04 -11.45 2.86
C PHE A 168 9.72 -12.69 2.02
N ALA A 169 8.88 -12.55 0.99
CA ALA A 169 8.51 -13.63 0.08
C ALA A 169 9.73 -14.24 -0.63
N LEU A 170 10.67 -13.40 -1.07
CA LEU A 170 11.91 -13.83 -1.71
C LEU A 170 12.87 -14.52 -0.73
N LYS A 171 13.04 -13.97 0.47
CA LYS A 171 13.86 -14.62 1.53
C LYS A 171 13.28 -15.98 1.90
N ARG A 172 11.96 -16.08 2.06
CA ARG A 172 11.26 -17.34 2.34
C ARG A 172 11.43 -18.34 1.21
N SER A 173 11.27 -17.92 -0.04
CA SER A 173 11.47 -18.78 -1.23
C SER A 173 12.88 -19.37 -1.26
N ARG A 174 13.89 -18.54 -0.98
CA ARG A 174 15.30 -19.00 -0.90
C ARG A 174 15.52 -19.96 0.26
N GLY A 175 14.99 -19.65 1.44
CA GLY A 175 15.07 -20.52 2.61
C GLY A 175 14.50 -21.91 2.34
N ILE A 176 13.30 -21.98 1.79
CA ILE A 176 12.64 -23.24 1.45
C ILE A 176 13.40 -23.96 0.33
N SER A 177 13.84 -23.26 -0.72
CA SER A 177 14.64 -23.88 -1.78
C SER A 177 15.94 -24.50 -1.24
N ASN A 178 16.59 -23.85 -0.28
CA ASN A 178 17.78 -24.39 0.38
C ASN A 178 17.45 -25.61 1.25
N GLU A 179 16.37 -25.56 2.01
CA GLU A 179 15.88 -26.68 2.84
C GLU A 179 15.52 -27.90 1.99
N VAL A 180 14.84 -27.70 0.86
CA VAL A 180 14.56 -28.75 -0.12
C VAL A 180 15.86 -29.34 -0.67
N ALA A 181 16.81 -28.51 -1.10
CA ALA A 181 18.08 -28.97 -1.64
C ALA A 181 18.89 -29.79 -0.61
N GLN A 182 18.95 -29.35 0.64
CA GLN A 182 19.62 -30.09 1.72
C GLN A 182 18.92 -31.43 2.00
N SER A 183 17.59 -31.42 2.07
CA SER A 183 16.80 -32.63 2.32
C SER A 183 16.97 -33.65 1.19
N LEU A 184 17.06 -33.19 -0.06
CA LEU A 184 17.37 -34.03 -1.22
C LEU A 184 18.76 -34.67 -1.09
N VAL A 185 19.79 -33.90 -0.74
CA VAL A 185 21.15 -34.43 -0.53
C VAL A 185 21.18 -35.48 0.58
N THR A 186 20.47 -35.23 1.69
CA THR A 186 20.35 -36.20 2.79
C THR A 186 19.62 -37.48 2.35
N ALA A 187 18.51 -37.36 1.62
CA ALA A 187 17.77 -38.51 1.11
C ALA A 187 18.62 -39.38 0.18
N VAL A 188 19.35 -38.73 -0.74
CA VAL A 188 20.20 -39.42 -1.71
C VAL A 188 21.34 -40.15 -1.00
N THR A 189 22.02 -39.48 -0.08
CA THR A 189 23.12 -40.07 0.70
C THR A 189 22.62 -41.27 1.53
N ALA A 190 21.43 -41.16 2.13
CA ALA A 190 20.84 -42.23 2.92
C ALA A 190 20.49 -43.46 2.07
N ALA A 191 19.92 -43.26 0.88
CA ALA A 191 19.63 -44.36 -0.03
C ALA A 191 20.89 -45.01 -0.61
N GLU A 192 21.91 -44.21 -0.97
CA GLU A 192 23.22 -44.75 -1.39
C GLU A 192 23.82 -45.64 -0.30
N ALA A 193 23.81 -45.18 0.95
CA ALA A 193 24.28 -45.95 2.09
C ALA A 193 23.44 -47.23 2.31
N ALA A 194 22.12 -47.17 2.12
CA ALA A 194 21.25 -48.35 2.22
C ALA A 194 21.59 -49.39 1.15
N VAL A 195 21.69 -48.98 -0.11
CA VAL A 195 22.04 -49.86 -1.24
C VAL A 195 23.41 -50.49 -1.01
N GLU A 196 24.42 -49.70 -0.64
CA GLU A 196 25.77 -50.22 -0.36
C GLU A 196 25.78 -51.28 0.76
N ARG A 197 24.95 -51.07 1.80
CA ARG A 197 24.82 -52.03 2.91
C ARG A 197 24.14 -53.33 2.46
N PHE A 198 23.10 -53.26 1.63
CA PHE A 198 22.45 -54.45 1.07
C PHE A 198 23.35 -55.21 0.09
N GLU A 199 24.13 -54.49 -0.73
CA GLU A 199 25.15 -55.05 -1.63
C GLU A 199 26.20 -55.86 -0.85
N LYS A 200 26.74 -55.28 0.23
CA LYS A 200 27.70 -55.96 1.12
C LYS A 200 27.11 -57.22 1.79
N ALA A 201 25.78 -57.32 1.86
CA ALA A 201 25.10 -58.48 2.42
C ALA A 201 24.85 -59.60 1.40
N LYS A 202 24.88 -59.32 0.07
CA LYS A 202 24.63 -60.33 -0.99
C LYS A 202 25.45 -61.60 -0.79
N GLY A 203 26.77 -61.47 -0.63
CA GLY A 203 27.67 -62.62 -0.45
C GLY A 203 27.49 -63.41 0.86
N LYS A 204 26.65 -62.93 1.79
CA LYS A 204 26.45 -63.52 3.12
C LYS A 204 25.10 -64.20 3.28
N VAL A 205 24.10 -63.79 2.50
CA VAL A 205 22.76 -64.38 2.48
C VAL A 205 22.80 -65.59 1.55
N LYS A 206 23.09 -66.77 2.11
CA LYS A 206 23.17 -68.03 1.34
C LYS A 206 21.86 -68.78 1.51
N VAL A 207 20.92 -68.60 0.58
CA VAL A 207 19.65 -69.34 0.60
C VAL A 207 19.64 -70.39 -0.51
N PRO A 208 19.60 -71.70 -0.18
CA PRO A 208 19.68 -72.79 -1.15
C PRO A 208 18.57 -72.81 -2.21
N ASP A 209 17.35 -72.40 -1.85
CA ASP A 209 16.17 -72.58 -2.73
C ASP A 209 15.65 -71.29 -3.40
N ALA A 210 16.30 -70.15 -3.13
CA ALA A 210 15.88 -68.84 -3.64
C ALA A 210 17.07 -67.97 -4.05
N GLY A 211 18.17 -68.60 -4.48
CA GLY A 211 19.50 -68.02 -4.65
C GLY A 211 19.61 -66.80 -5.58
N GLY A 212 18.57 -66.47 -6.34
CA GLY A 212 18.51 -65.23 -7.13
C GLY A 212 17.63 -64.12 -6.56
N GLU A 213 16.68 -64.41 -5.67
CA GLU A 213 15.61 -63.44 -5.35
C GLU A 213 16.13 -62.22 -4.58
N TYR A 214 17.02 -62.42 -3.61
CA TYR A 214 17.60 -61.30 -2.85
C TYR A 214 18.50 -60.44 -3.76
N ASP A 215 19.35 -61.06 -4.57
CA ASP A 215 20.26 -60.35 -5.48
C ASP A 215 19.47 -59.54 -6.51
N VAL A 216 18.42 -60.13 -7.10
CA VAL A 216 17.50 -59.45 -8.02
C VAL A 216 16.83 -58.26 -7.34
N LYS A 217 16.39 -58.39 -6.09
CA LYS A 217 15.78 -57.28 -5.33
C LYS A 217 16.77 -56.17 -5.04
N VAL A 218 18.01 -56.50 -4.69
CA VAL A 218 19.05 -55.48 -4.44
C VAL A 218 19.46 -54.77 -5.75
N GLU A 219 19.58 -55.50 -6.87
CA GLU A 219 19.80 -54.87 -8.18
C GLU A 219 18.60 -54.00 -8.61
N SER A 220 17.36 -54.44 -8.35
CA SER A 220 16.16 -53.62 -8.58
C SER A 220 16.19 -52.34 -7.75
N LEU A 221 16.55 -52.45 -6.46
CA LEU A 221 16.69 -51.30 -5.56
C LEU A 221 17.78 -50.34 -6.05
N ARG A 222 18.90 -50.88 -6.53
CA ARG A 222 19.99 -50.09 -7.13
C ARG A 222 19.53 -49.37 -8.39
N GLY A 223 18.83 -50.05 -9.29
CA GLY A 223 18.28 -49.47 -10.52
C GLY A 223 17.28 -48.36 -10.24
N GLU A 224 16.38 -48.54 -9.27
CA GLU A 224 15.45 -47.48 -8.86
C GLU A 224 16.17 -46.32 -8.18
N LYS A 225 17.17 -46.59 -7.34
CA LYS A 225 18.03 -45.55 -6.75
C LYS A 225 18.73 -44.76 -7.86
N ASP A 226 19.37 -45.41 -8.82
CA ASP A 226 20.06 -44.73 -9.92
C ASP A 226 19.10 -43.91 -10.79
N THR A 227 17.87 -44.39 -11.00
CA THR A 227 16.83 -43.68 -11.77
C THR A 227 16.26 -42.48 -11.00
N ALA A 228 15.81 -42.68 -9.76
CA ALA A 228 15.25 -41.63 -8.91
C ALA A 228 16.30 -40.57 -8.55
N MET A 229 17.54 -41.02 -8.35
CA MET A 229 18.66 -40.22 -7.86
C MET A 229 19.69 -39.98 -8.94
N GLN A 230 19.26 -39.84 -10.21
CA GLN A 230 20.00 -39.05 -11.20
C GLN A 230 20.05 -37.58 -10.76
N VAL A 231 20.62 -37.31 -9.59
CA VAL A 231 21.30 -36.07 -9.35
C VAL A 231 22.42 -36.13 -10.37
N LYS A 232 22.25 -35.44 -11.51
CA LYS A 232 23.39 -35.03 -12.35
C LYS A 232 24.47 -34.67 -11.35
N LYS A 233 25.62 -35.36 -11.34
CA LYS A 233 26.73 -35.10 -10.40
C LYS A 233 27.15 -33.64 -10.60
N GLU A 234 26.40 -32.72 -10.01
CA GLU A 234 26.52 -31.30 -10.18
C GLU A 234 27.52 -30.88 -9.12
N GLY A 235 28.76 -30.68 -9.53
CA GLY A 235 29.73 -29.86 -8.81
C GLY A 235 29.29 -28.39 -8.69
N GLN A 236 27.99 -28.11 -8.55
CA GLN A 236 27.38 -26.81 -8.73
C GLN A 236 26.07 -26.62 -7.95
N ILE A 237 25.90 -27.24 -6.77
CA ILE A 237 25.11 -26.58 -5.72
C ILE A 237 26.08 -25.57 -5.09
N PRO A 238 26.04 -24.28 -5.46
CA PRO A 238 26.94 -23.32 -4.83
C PRO A 238 26.63 -23.29 -3.33
N ASN A 239 27.62 -23.65 -2.51
CA ASN A 239 27.56 -23.44 -1.06
C ASN A 239 27.46 -21.94 -0.70
N LYS A 240 27.68 -21.05 -1.66
CA LYS A 240 27.50 -19.62 -1.48
C LYS A 240 26.04 -19.26 -1.70
N ASN A 241 25.41 -18.73 -0.66
CA ASN A 241 24.13 -18.03 -0.78
C ASN A 241 24.28 -16.94 -1.87
N PRO A 242 23.42 -16.91 -2.89
CA PRO A 242 23.42 -15.80 -3.84
C PRO A 242 23.15 -14.51 -3.06
N SER A 243 24.09 -13.55 -3.14
CA SER A 243 23.93 -12.24 -2.51
C SER A 243 22.61 -11.60 -2.98
N LEU A 244 21.86 -11.02 -2.05
CA LEU A 244 20.70 -10.19 -2.36
C LEU A 244 21.10 -8.79 -2.82
N ILE A 245 22.32 -8.37 -2.48
CA ILE A 245 22.79 -7.02 -2.73
C ILE A 245 23.32 -6.99 -4.17
N PRO A 246 22.72 -6.19 -5.07
CA PRO A 246 23.28 -5.93 -6.38
C PRO A 246 24.69 -5.34 -6.22
N ASP A 247 25.64 -5.74 -7.06
CA ASP A 247 26.93 -5.03 -7.12
C ASP A 247 26.68 -3.55 -7.38
N GLU A 248 27.08 -2.66 -6.44
CA GLU A 248 26.82 -1.21 -6.46
C GLU A 248 27.37 -0.49 -7.71
N ASN A 249 28.18 -1.16 -8.54
CA ASN A 249 28.88 -0.57 -9.68
C ASN A 249 28.16 -0.70 -11.04
N LYS A 250 26.89 -1.12 -11.11
CA LYS A 250 26.16 -1.22 -12.39
C LYS A 250 24.98 -0.25 -12.46
N LYS A 251 25.10 0.76 -13.32
CA LYS A 251 23.97 1.61 -13.74
C LYS A 251 22.98 0.75 -14.53
N ASN A 252 21.77 0.61 -14.01
CA ASN A 252 20.71 -0.14 -14.65
C ASN A 252 19.81 0.80 -15.44
N GLU A 253 19.69 0.57 -16.75
CA GLU A 253 18.66 1.22 -17.57
C GLU A 253 17.31 0.54 -17.31
N THR A 254 16.30 1.33 -16.93
CA THR A 254 14.92 0.87 -16.71
C THR A 254 14.25 0.50 -18.03
N LYS A 255 14.33 -0.78 -18.42
CA LYS A 255 13.55 -1.36 -19.53
C LYS A 255 12.34 -2.13 -18.98
N GLU A 256 11.17 -1.99 -19.61
CA GLU A 256 10.00 -2.80 -19.28
C GLU A 256 10.30 -4.30 -19.46
N PRO A 257 10.18 -5.13 -18.41
CA PRO A 257 10.43 -6.56 -18.53
C PRO A 257 9.26 -7.26 -19.25
N ARG A 258 9.50 -7.74 -20.47
CA ARG A 258 8.67 -8.78 -21.10
C ARG A 258 9.17 -10.15 -20.66
N TRP A 259 8.40 -10.84 -19.83
CA TRP A 259 8.72 -12.20 -19.36
C TRP A 259 8.88 -13.24 -20.48
N GLY A 260 8.35 -12.96 -21.68
CA GLY A 260 8.44 -13.85 -22.84
C GLY A 260 9.77 -13.81 -23.61
N GLU A 261 10.57 -12.74 -23.50
CA GLU A 261 11.80 -12.58 -24.32
C GLU A 261 13.08 -13.05 -23.60
N THR A 262 13.08 -13.14 -22.27
CA THR A 262 14.21 -13.70 -21.50
C THR A 262 14.35 -15.22 -21.63
N VAL A 263 13.37 -15.90 -22.22
CA VAL A 263 13.41 -17.34 -22.50
C VAL A 263 13.88 -17.62 -23.94
N GLY A 264 13.88 -16.61 -24.82
CA GLY A 264 14.08 -16.78 -26.27
C GLY A 264 15.45 -16.42 -26.82
N SER A 265 16.25 -15.60 -26.14
CA SER A 265 17.50 -15.07 -26.70
C SER A 265 18.72 -15.72 -26.06
N ASN A 266 19.39 -16.59 -26.83
CA ASN A 266 20.78 -16.96 -26.59
C ASN A 266 21.62 -15.68 -26.50
N VAL A 267 22.64 -15.68 -25.62
CA VAL A 267 23.57 -14.59 -25.29
C VAL A 267 23.16 -13.69 -24.12
N GLY A 268 23.75 -13.98 -22.96
CA GLY A 268 24.51 -12.99 -22.18
C GLY A 268 23.73 -11.96 -21.37
N ALA A 269 23.60 -12.24 -20.06
CA ALA A 269 23.18 -11.33 -19.00
C ALA A 269 21.71 -10.88 -19.05
N SER A 270 21.02 -11.05 -17.92
CA SER A 270 19.91 -10.15 -17.58
C SER A 270 20.41 -8.71 -17.77
N PRO A 271 19.75 -7.85 -18.58
CA PRO A 271 20.22 -6.49 -18.87
C PRO A 271 20.42 -5.61 -17.63
N VAL A 272 19.99 -6.07 -16.45
CA VAL A 272 19.94 -5.31 -15.20
C VAL A 272 20.79 -5.96 -14.08
N THR A 273 21.31 -7.19 -14.23
CA THR A 273 22.10 -7.81 -13.15
C THR A 273 23.41 -8.44 -13.59
N GLY A 274 23.67 -8.66 -14.88
CA GLY A 274 24.92 -9.30 -15.32
C GLY A 274 25.15 -10.72 -14.80
N ALA A 275 24.20 -11.31 -14.07
CA ALA A 275 24.25 -12.69 -13.67
C ALA A 275 24.03 -13.55 -14.92
N ARG A 276 25.02 -14.38 -15.27
CA ARG A 276 24.85 -15.44 -16.28
C ARG A 276 23.81 -16.41 -15.75
N ILE A 277 22.58 -16.29 -16.24
CA ILE A 277 21.57 -17.34 -16.13
C ILE A 277 22.18 -18.54 -16.87
N ARG A 278 22.48 -19.61 -16.14
CA ARG A 278 22.91 -20.87 -16.77
C ARG A 278 21.77 -21.29 -17.70
N GLU A 279 22.09 -21.49 -18.98
CA GLU A 279 21.18 -22.04 -19.96
C GLU A 279 20.62 -23.36 -19.40
N HIS A 280 19.35 -23.35 -19.02
CA HIS A 280 18.62 -24.56 -18.74
C HIS A 280 18.15 -25.11 -20.09
N PRO A 281 18.69 -26.23 -20.57
CA PRO A 281 18.26 -26.82 -21.82
C PRO A 281 16.96 -27.56 -21.57
N GLU A 282 15.82 -26.93 -21.87
CA GLU A 282 14.58 -27.57 -22.38
C GLU A 282 13.52 -26.48 -22.59
N LYS A 283 13.21 -26.21 -23.86
CA LYS A 283 12.39 -25.07 -24.31
C LYS A 283 10.88 -25.29 -24.26
N GLU A 284 10.38 -26.44 -23.81
CA GLU A 284 8.96 -26.81 -24.01
C GLU A 284 8.05 -26.69 -22.78
N LYS A 285 8.61 -26.50 -21.59
CA LYS A 285 7.80 -26.24 -20.39
C LYS A 285 8.13 -24.85 -19.85
N ILE A 286 7.55 -23.83 -20.48
CA ILE A 286 7.31 -22.57 -19.76
C ILE A 286 6.60 -22.99 -18.47
N SER A 287 7.30 -22.84 -17.34
CA SER A 287 6.80 -23.35 -16.06
C SER A 287 5.41 -22.79 -15.81
N GLU A 288 4.54 -23.57 -15.17
CA GLU A 288 3.19 -23.13 -14.84
C GLU A 288 3.21 -21.79 -14.08
N ILE A 289 4.27 -21.57 -13.29
CA ILE A 289 4.56 -20.30 -12.62
C ILE A 289 4.78 -19.15 -13.60
N ALA A 290 5.54 -19.33 -14.68
CA ALA A 290 5.72 -18.26 -15.67
C ALA A 290 4.42 -17.92 -16.39
N LYS A 291 3.55 -18.91 -16.67
CA LYS A 291 2.21 -18.66 -17.20
C LYS A 291 1.34 -17.91 -16.20
N GLU A 292 1.40 -18.32 -14.94
CA GLU A 292 0.63 -17.69 -13.85
C GLU A 292 1.11 -16.27 -13.55
N LEU A 293 2.43 -16.02 -13.54
CA LEU A 293 3.01 -14.68 -13.44
C LEU A 293 2.49 -13.78 -14.57
N ASN A 294 2.47 -14.26 -15.82
CA ASN A 294 1.94 -13.46 -16.93
C ASN A 294 0.44 -13.21 -16.79
N ARG A 295 -0.34 -14.21 -16.37
CA ARG A 295 -1.79 -14.08 -16.17
C ARG A 295 -2.10 -13.04 -15.08
N VAL A 296 -1.49 -13.19 -13.91
CA VAL A 296 -1.68 -12.28 -12.76
C VAL A 296 -1.15 -10.88 -13.09
N LEU A 297 -0.07 -10.77 -13.86
CA LEU A 297 0.46 -9.48 -14.30
C LEU A 297 -0.52 -8.73 -15.18
N GLU A 298 -1.12 -9.40 -16.17
CA GLU A 298 -2.12 -8.76 -17.02
C GLU A 298 -3.38 -8.41 -16.23
N GLU A 299 -3.81 -9.26 -15.29
CA GLU A 299 -4.91 -8.96 -14.37
C GLU A 299 -4.62 -7.71 -13.52
N GLU A 300 -3.43 -7.61 -12.91
CA GLU A 300 -3.02 -6.44 -12.12
C GLU A 300 -2.89 -5.18 -12.97
N LYS A 301 -2.44 -5.28 -14.22
CA LYS A 301 -2.43 -4.14 -15.16
C LYS A 301 -3.84 -3.67 -15.48
N GLN A 302 -4.79 -4.58 -15.72
CA GLN A 302 -6.19 -4.21 -15.96
C GLN A 302 -6.83 -3.59 -14.71
N ASN A 303 -6.59 -4.17 -13.53
CA ASN A 303 -7.05 -3.62 -12.26
C ASN A 303 -6.49 -2.22 -12.01
N LEU A 304 -5.20 -1.98 -12.32
CA LEU A 304 -4.59 -0.66 -12.19
C LEU A 304 -5.21 0.34 -13.17
N LYS A 305 -5.47 -0.06 -14.43
CA LYS A 305 -6.16 0.80 -15.40
C LYS A 305 -7.58 1.14 -14.94
N GLN A 306 -8.33 0.16 -14.45
CA GLN A 306 -9.68 0.35 -13.93
C GLN A 306 -9.68 1.29 -12.71
N LYS A 307 -8.77 1.07 -11.75
CA LYS A 307 -8.59 1.94 -10.58
C LYS A 307 -8.26 3.38 -10.99
N LYS A 308 -7.41 3.60 -11.99
CA LYS A 308 -7.12 4.95 -12.52
C LYS A 308 -8.35 5.62 -13.14
N ILE A 309 -9.20 4.87 -13.84
CA ILE A 309 -10.45 5.40 -14.40
C ILE A 309 -11.41 5.79 -13.27
N GLU A 310 -11.55 4.94 -12.26
CA GLU A 310 -12.41 5.21 -11.08
C GLU A 310 -11.90 6.39 -10.27
N GLU A 311 -10.60 6.49 -10.00
CA GLU A 311 -9.98 7.63 -9.33
C GLU A 311 -10.20 8.93 -10.12
N LYS A 312 -10.05 8.90 -11.44
CA LYS A 312 -10.31 10.07 -12.30
C LYS A 312 -11.77 10.50 -12.24
N LYS A 313 -12.72 9.56 -12.29
CA LYS A 313 -14.15 9.84 -12.18
C LYS A 313 -14.50 10.41 -10.80
N ALA A 314 -13.99 9.82 -9.73
CA ALA A 314 -14.19 10.31 -8.37
C ALA A 314 -13.61 11.73 -8.19
N PHE A 315 -12.46 12.02 -8.80
CA PHE A 315 -11.87 13.35 -8.78
C PHE A 315 -12.72 14.38 -9.54
N GLU A 316 -13.22 14.03 -10.73
CA GLU A 316 -14.14 14.88 -11.50
C GLU A 316 -15.44 15.15 -10.74
N GLU A 317 -16.00 14.14 -10.07
CA GLU A 317 -17.20 14.29 -9.23
C GLU A 317 -16.95 15.20 -8.02
N MET A 318 -15.82 15.03 -7.33
CA MET A 318 -15.42 15.92 -6.23
C MET A 318 -15.24 17.37 -6.70
N LYS A 319 -14.63 17.58 -7.88
CA LYS A 319 -14.48 18.91 -8.48
C LYS A 319 -15.84 19.54 -8.80
N GLN A 320 -16.77 18.79 -9.37
CA GLN A 320 -18.13 19.27 -9.63
C GLN A 320 -18.92 19.55 -8.35
N ALA A 321 -18.78 18.71 -7.32
CA ALA A 321 -19.40 18.94 -6.01
C ALA A 321 -18.86 20.21 -5.34
N GLU A 322 -17.55 20.47 -5.42
CA GLU A 322 -16.96 21.68 -4.87
C GLU A 322 -17.37 22.95 -5.63
N ILE A 323 -17.49 22.88 -6.96
CA ILE A 323 -18.03 24.00 -7.76
C ILE A 323 -19.48 24.29 -7.35
N ARG A 324 -20.33 23.26 -7.25
CA ARG A 324 -21.73 23.41 -6.80
C ARG A 324 -21.82 24.03 -5.41
N ARG A 325 -21.00 23.58 -4.45
CA ARG A 325 -20.95 24.14 -3.10
C ARG A 325 -20.56 25.63 -3.09
N LYS A 326 -19.55 26.02 -3.88
CA LYS A 326 -19.12 27.42 -3.99
C LYS A 326 -20.19 28.30 -4.65
N GLU A 327 -20.92 27.76 -5.61
CA GLU A 327 -22.03 28.46 -6.26
C GLU A 327 -23.21 28.66 -5.29
N GLU A 328 -23.61 27.61 -4.56
CA GLU A 328 -24.62 27.70 -3.51
C GLU A 328 -24.25 28.68 -2.40
N GLU A 329 -22.98 28.69 -1.96
CA GLU A 329 -22.47 29.64 -0.97
C GLU A 329 -22.56 31.09 -1.48
N ARG A 330 -22.19 31.32 -2.75
CA ARG A 330 -22.33 32.63 -3.39
C ARG A 330 -23.78 33.10 -3.47
N LEU A 331 -24.70 32.21 -3.85
CA LEU A 331 -26.13 32.53 -3.93
C LEU A 331 -26.72 32.82 -2.55
N ALA A 332 -26.32 32.06 -1.53
CA ALA A 332 -26.74 32.29 -0.15
C ALA A 332 -26.19 33.62 0.41
N GLU A 333 -24.96 34.00 0.06
CA GLU A 333 -24.39 35.29 0.45
C GLU A 333 -25.08 36.45 -0.27
N GLU A 334 -25.35 36.33 -1.57
CA GLU A 334 -26.08 37.33 -2.35
C GLU A 334 -27.51 37.52 -1.84
N GLU A 335 -28.21 36.43 -1.48
CA GLU A 335 -29.53 36.50 -0.89
C GLU A 335 -29.52 37.16 0.49
N LYS A 336 -28.55 36.82 1.34
CA LYS A 336 -28.35 37.50 2.64
C LYS A 336 -28.11 39.00 2.45
N ALA A 337 -27.23 39.37 1.53
CA ALA A 337 -26.95 40.78 1.21
C ALA A 337 -28.20 41.50 0.66
N ARG A 338 -29.03 40.83 -0.15
CA ARG A 338 -30.30 41.39 -0.62
C ARG A 338 -31.29 41.62 0.52
N LEU A 339 -31.48 40.63 1.39
CA LEU A 339 -32.37 40.75 2.55
C LEU A 339 -31.91 41.85 3.52
N GLU A 340 -30.60 41.99 3.73
CA GLU A 340 -30.04 43.06 4.56
C GLU A 340 -30.30 44.44 3.95
N ARG A 341 -30.11 44.62 2.64
CA ARG A 341 -30.44 45.86 1.93
C ARG A 341 -31.92 46.21 2.00
N GLU A 342 -32.81 45.22 1.86
CA GLU A 342 -34.25 45.43 2.01
C GLU A 342 -34.64 45.82 3.44
N ALA A 343 -34.04 45.19 4.45
CA ALA A 343 -34.27 45.51 5.84
C ALA A 343 -33.82 46.95 6.18
N LEU A 344 -32.64 47.36 5.69
CA LEU A 344 -32.15 48.73 5.83
C LEU A 344 -33.07 49.73 5.09
N GLY A 345 -33.53 49.38 3.89
CA GLY A 345 -34.47 50.20 3.13
C GLY A 345 -35.81 50.40 3.85
N LYS A 346 -36.36 49.35 4.47
CA LYS A 346 -37.59 49.45 5.28
C LYS A 346 -37.39 50.34 6.51
N LYS A 347 -36.29 50.15 7.25
CA LYS A 347 -35.94 51.00 8.41
C LYS A 347 -35.81 52.48 8.02
N ALA A 348 -35.13 52.76 6.89
CA ALA A 348 -34.98 54.13 6.41
C ALA A 348 -36.31 54.79 6.00
N ARG A 349 -37.23 54.03 5.40
CA ARG A 349 -38.58 54.53 5.07
C ARG A 349 -39.41 54.78 6.32
N GLU A 350 -39.35 53.90 7.32
CA GLU A 350 -40.06 54.07 8.58
C GLU A 350 -39.55 55.30 9.34
N GLU A 351 -38.24 55.51 9.38
CA GLU A 351 -37.64 56.69 10.03
C GLU A 351 -38.04 58.00 9.33
N ARG A 352 -38.02 58.03 7.98
CA ARG A 352 -38.53 59.20 7.23
C ARG A 352 -40.00 59.47 7.51
N ALA A 353 -40.84 58.43 7.55
CA ALA A 353 -42.26 58.58 7.87
C ALA A 353 -42.48 59.10 9.30
N ARG A 354 -41.66 58.68 10.28
CA ARG A 354 -41.70 59.23 11.64
C ARG A 354 -41.28 60.69 11.69
N GLN A 355 -40.22 61.06 10.97
CA GLN A 355 -39.77 62.44 10.88
C GLN A 355 -40.83 63.34 10.22
N GLU A 356 -41.44 62.90 9.12
CA GLU A 356 -42.52 63.63 8.47
C GLU A 356 -43.73 63.83 9.39
N ARG A 357 -44.16 62.78 10.12
CA ARG A 357 -45.24 62.91 11.12
C ARG A 357 -44.88 63.88 12.24
N ALA A 358 -43.66 63.83 12.76
CA ALA A 358 -43.20 64.75 13.79
C ALA A 358 -43.13 66.20 13.29
N THR A 359 -42.76 66.43 12.03
CA THR A 359 -42.79 67.78 11.44
C THR A 359 -44.22 68.28 11.21
N ALA A 360 -45.14 67.41 10.76
CA ALA A 360 -46.54 67.76 10.60
C ALA A 360 -47.22 68.08 11.94
N GLU A 361 -46.91 67.33 12.99
CA GLU A 361 -47.41 67.58 14.35
C GLU A 361 -46.89 68.91 14.91
N LYS A 362 -45.59 69.21 14.72
CA LYS A 362 -45.03 70.52 15.11
C LYS A 362 -45.69 71.68 14.37
N LEU A 363 -45.94 71.54 13.08
CA LEU A 363 -46.64 72.57 12.29
C LEU A 363 -48.09 72.76 12.76
N ALA A 364 -48.80 71.66 13.07
CA ALA A 364 -50.15 71.72 13.62
C ALA A 364 -50.18 72.35 15.03
N GLU A 365 -49.18 72.09 15.87
CA GLU A 365 -49.07 72.71 17.19
C GLU A 365 -48.75 74.22 17.08
N GLU A 366 -47.87 74.61 16.14
CA GLU A 366 -47.64 76.04 15.86
C GLU A 366 -48.89 76.74 15.32
N GLU A 367 -49.67 76.07 14.47
CA GLU A 367 -50.93 76.62 13.95
C GLU A 367 -51.97 76.74 15.07
N ARG A 368 -52.08 75.76 15.97
CA ARG A 368 -52.93 75.86 17.17
C ARG A 368 -52.47 76.98 18.10
N LYS A 369 -51.16 77.15 18.31
CA LYS A 369 -50.62 78.28 19.10
C LYS A 369 -50.87 79.62 18.43
N LYS A 370 -50.84 79.70 17.09
CA LYS A 370 -51.22 80.92 16.36
C LYS A 370 -52.71 81.20 16.46
N GLN A 371 -53.58 80.18 16.36
CA GLN A 371 -55.01 80.34 16.57
C GLN A 371 -55.35 80.71 18.02
N GLU A 372 -54.66 80.13 19.00
CA GLU A 372 -54.82 80.44 20.41
C GLU A 372 -54.34 81.87 20.71
N LYS A 373 -53.20 82.29 20.14
CA LYS A 373 -52.75 83.69 20.20
C LYS A 373 -53.73 84.64 19.51
N LEU A 374 -54.32 84.27 18.37
CA LEU A 374 -55.34 85.10 17.70
C LEU A 374 -56.64 85.17 18.52
N ALA A 375 -57.03 84.09 19.19
CA ALA A 375 -58.19 84.06 20.08
C ALA A 375 -57.92 84.83 21.39
N GLU A 376 -56.69 84.78 21.90
CA GLU A 376 -56.24 85.58 23.04
C GLU A 376 -56.11 87.05 22.66
N GLU A 377 -55.69 87.36 21.42
CA GLU A 377 -55.62 88.72 20.87
C GLU A 377 -57.03 89.26 20.53
N GLU A 378 -58.00 88.42 20.14
CA GLU A 378 -59.40 88.80 19.99
C GLU A 378 -60.08 89.02 21.35
N LYS A 379 -59.78 88.20 22.36
CA LYS A 379 -60.19 88.42 23.75
C LYS A 379 -59.52 89.66 24.34
N ALA A 380 -58.24 89.90 24.02
CA ALA A 380 -57.53 91.12 24.40
C ALA A 380 -58.05 92.34 23.63
N ARG A 381 -58.54 92.20 22.38
CA ARG A 381 -59.20 93.28 21.62
C ARG A 381 -60.57 93.62 22.21
N LYS A 382 -61.35 92.62 22.62
CA LYS A 382 -62.62 92.81 23.35
C LYS A 382 -62.40 93.35 24.77
N ALA A 383 -61.32 92.98 25.44
CA ALA A 383 -60.92 93.58 26.72
C ALA A 383 -60.34 94.99 26.54
N ARG A 384 -59.63 95.29 25.45
CA ARG A 384 -59.14 96.63 25.11
C ARG A 384 -60.27 97.55 24.62
N GLU A 385 -61.34 97.06 24.01
CA GLU A 385 -62.57 97.85 23.78
C GLU A 385 -63.32 98.17 25.09
N ALA A 386 -63.14 97.39 26.15
CA ALA A 386 -63.69 97.68 27.48
C ALA A 386 -62.75 98.52 28.38
N GLU A 387 -61.44 98.49 28.16
CA GLU A 387 -60.45 99.23 28.96
C GLU A 387 -59.93 100.52 28.31
N LEU A 388 -60.27 100.82 27.05
CA LEU A 388 -60.00 102.13 26.41
C LEU A 388 -60.96 103.26 26.83
N ALA A 389 -61.63 103.10 27.98
CA ALA A 389 -62.30 104.18 28.72
C ALA A 389 -61.48 104.70 29.92
N LYS A 390 -60.29 104.16 30.21
CA LYS A 390 -59.46 104.63 31.35
C LYS A 390 -57.96 104.68 31.01
N ASN A 391 -57.60 105.62 30.15
CA ASN A 391 -56.22 106.10 30.07
C ASN A 391 -55.75 106.64 31.43
N ALA A 392 -54.59 106.20 31.93
CA ALA A 392 -53.40 107.07 32.01
C ALA A 392 -52.32 106.53 32.98
N LYS A 393 -51.06 106.53 32.50
CA LYS A 393 -49.77 106.84 33.18
C LYS A 393 -48.71 105.72 33.30
N LYS A 394 -47.54 106.02 32.67
CA LYS A 394 -46.12 105.72 33.05
C LYS A 394 -45.61 104.30 32.78
N LYS A 395 -44.32 104.00 32.54
CA LYS A 395 -43.05 104.65 32.12
C LYS A 395 -42.00 103.50 32.03
N LYS A 396 -41.00 103.66 31.15
CA LYS A 396 -39.56 103.28 31.28
C LYS A 396 -39.02 101.82 31.21
N ASP A 397 -38.05 101.72 30.29
CA ASP A 397 -36.68 101.15 30.35
C ASP A 397 -36.42 99.63 30.40
N GLY A 398 -35.46 99.18 29.56
CA GLY A 398 -34.43 98.24 30.01
C GLY A 398 -34.09 97.05 29.11
N SER A 399 -33.15 97.24 28.18
CA SER A 399 -32.05 96.36 27.77
C SER A 399 -31.87 95.01 28.51
N SER A 400 -31.51 93.93 27.77
CA SER A 400 -30.18 93.25 27.81
C SER A 400 -30.22 91.79 27.28
N SER A 401 -29.38 91.48 26.30
CA SER A 401 -28.93 90.10 25.95
C SER A 401 -27.97 89.55 27.03
N PRO A 402 -27.66 88.23 27.05
CA PRO A 402 -26.52 87.66 26.30
C PRO A 402 -26.86 86.27 25.67
N ALA A 403 -26.34 85.85 24.50
CA ALA A 403 -24.97 85.54 24.05
C ALA A 403 -24.46 84.11 24.41
N LEU A 404 -23.87 83.47 23.37
CA LEU A 404 -22.97 82.28 23.25
C LEU A 404 -22.30 81.78 24.54
N VAL A 405 -21.93 80.50 24.76
CA VAL A 405 -20.87 79.63 24.14
C VAL A 405 -21.00 78.25 24.87
N HIS A 406 -20.86 77.03 24.31
CA HIS A 406 -19.60 76.29 24.03
C HIS A 406 -19.99 74.80 23.78
N SER A 407 -19.87 74.27 22.56
CA SER A 407 -18.79 73.41 22.04
C SER A 407 -18.73 71.96 22.59
N PRO A 408 -18.55 70.93 21.73
CA PRO A 408 -18.93 69.55 21.98
C PRO A 408 -17.72 68.69 22.40
N LEU A 409 -17.74 68.14 23.62
CA LEU A 409 -16.65 67.31 24.16
C LEU A 409 -17.12 65.94 24.66
N LEU A 410 -18.31 65.48 24.24
CA LEU A 410 -18.87 64.18 24.64
C LEU A 410 -18.90 63.12 23.53
N LEU A 411 -18.52 63.44 22.29
CA LEU A 411 -18.50 62.47 21.18
C LEU A 411 -17.13 61.83 20.91
N LEU A 412 -16.05 62.27 21.56
CA LEU A 412 -14.70 61.74 21.32
C LEU A 412 -14.28 60.63 22.30
N VAL A 413 -15.01 60.41 23.40
CA VAL A 413 -14.69 59.35 24.38
C VAL A 413 -15.36 58.01 24.02
N LEU A 414 -16.48 58.01 23.29
CA LEU A 414 -17.20 56.79 22.91
C LEU A 414 -16.54 55.97 21.79
N LEU A 415 -15.61 56.55 21.02
CA LEU A 415 -14.88 55.85 19.96
C LEU A 415 -13.58 55.19 20.42
N CYS A 416 -13.06 55.53 21.60
CA CYS A 416 -11.78 54.97 22.09
C CYS A 416 -11.92 53.67 22.89
N VAL A 417 -13.14 53.25 23.27
CA VAL A 417 -13.33 52.04 24.10
C VAL A 417 -13.81 50.83 23.30
N LEU A 418 -14.23 51.00 22.05
CA LEU A 418 -14.62 49.89 21.16
C LEU A 418 -13.48 49.37 20.25
N GLY A 419 -12.30 49.99 20.27
CA GLY A 419 -11.16 49.60 19.41
C GLY A 419 -10.16 48.60 20.02
N CYS A 420 -10.24 48.29 21.31
CA CYS A 420 -9.20 47.52 22.01
C CYS A 420 -9.47 46.00 22.12
N THR A 421 -10.48 45.46 21.42
CA THR A 421 -10.76 44.00 21.41
C THR A 421 -10.57 43.34 20.04
N LEU A 422 -9.88 44.01 19.10
CA LEU A 422 -9.64 43.50 17.74
C LEU A 422 -8.16 43.36 17.36
N VAL A 423 -7.25 43.40 18.33
CA VAL A 423 -5.86 42.95 18.17
C VAL A 423 -5.41 42.23 19.44
N CYS A 424 -5.78 40.96 19.55
CA CYS A 424 -5.09 39.93 20.33
C CYS A 424 -5.19 38.63 19.56
#